data_AF-A0A959Y5D6-F1
#
_entry.id   AF-A0A959Y5D6-F1
#
_cell.length_a   1.000
_cell.length_b   1.000
_cell.length_c   1.000
_cell.angle_alpha   90.00
_cell.angle_beta   90.00
_cell.angle_gamma   90.00
#
_symmetry.space_group_name_H-M   'P 1'
#
loop_
_entity.id
_entity.type
_entity.pdbx_description
1 polymer ?
#
loop_
_entity_poly.entity_id
_entity_poly.type
_entity_poly.pdbx_seq_one_letter_code
_entity_poly.pdbx_strand_id
1 'polypeptide(L)'
;MRKWVRPLAFVALLGNSAALSAQIVINEVSAANLDQFADGFGEYEDWVELHNPTGAAVDISGWYLSDNPNVPLKWSFGPGTLVPANGRIMVFASGRDLNTGPYHASFKLNQTDQEWVVLSDGGGNTVDDFQLQDPVKTNGSWGRTTDGAATWSLFQSATPNAANAVAGPYYTARPVLSPAAGYHSGTVNVTMTSPVAGATIRYTLDGSTPTAASPAYSGPVAINATTVVRAMAFDPDPAVPPSFVETNTYFVNVTHTVPILSGAGDDLLTLLNGNGGIRPLCHLEYFGADGVLRDEAYGEFNEHGQDSWAYDQRGVDFIARDQTGYND
;
A
#
# COMPACT_ATOMS: atom_id res chain seq x y z
N MET A 1 -58.84 -30.60 51.20
CA MET A 1 -58.40 -31.47 50.09
C MET A 1 -57.57 -30.65 49.11
N ARG A 2 -56.34 -31.10 48.90
CA ARG A 2 -55.24 -30.71 47.97
C ARG A 2 -55.31 -29.37 47.19
N LYS A 3 -54.43 -28.45 47.61
CA LYS A 3 -53.84 -27.38 46.80
C LYS A 3 -52.91 -28.01 45.75
N TRP A 4 -53.06 -27.63 44.47
CA TRP A 4 -52.18 -28.04 43.39
C TRP A 4 -51.06 -27.01 43.20
N VAL A 5 -49.83 -27.42 43.47
CA VAL A 5 -48.61 -26.68 43.15
C VAL A 5 -48.23 -27.04 41.71
N ARG A 6 -48.08 -26.05 40.83
CA ARG A 6 -47.51 -26.26 39.48
C ARG A 6 -45.99 -26.31 39.59
N PRO A 7 -45.30 -27.27 38.97
CA PRO A 7 -43.83 -27.31 38.99
C PRO A 7 -43.25 -26.21 38.10
N LEU A 8 -42.23 -25.51 38.59
CA LEU A 8 -41.37 -24.64 37.79
C LEU A 8 -40.60 -25.53 36.80
N ALA A 9 -40.81 -25.33 35.50
CA ALA A 9 -39.95 -25.91 34.48
C ALA A 9 -38.63 -25.15 34.45
N PHE A 10 -37.54 -25.81 34.85
CA PHE A 10 -36.18 -25.30 34.73
C PHE A 10 -35.77 -25.45 33.26
N VAL A 11 -35.81 -24.37 32.48
CA VAL A 11 -35.24 -24.35 31.13
C VAL A 11 -33.73 -24.24 31.29
N ALA A 12 -33.02 -25.34 31.09
CA ALA A 12 -31.57 -25.29 30.95
C ALA A 12 -31.25 -24.58 29.61
N LEU A 13 -30.73 -23.36 29.69
CA LEU A 13 -30.04 -22.74 28.57
C LEU A 13 -28.78 -23.58 28.30
N LEU A 14 -28.84 -24.44 27.28
CA LEU A 14 -27.63 -25.00 26.68
C LEU A 14 -26.94 -23.86 25.94
N GLY A 15 -25.98 -23.22 26.60
CA GLY A 15 -25.05 -22.32 25.94
C GLY A 15 -24.27 -23.13 24.92
N ASN A 16 -24.52 -22.88 23.62
CA ASN A 16 -23.57 -23.24 22.58
C ASN A 16 -22.33 -22.38 22.78
N SER A 17 -21.38 -22.87 23.57
CA SER A 17 -20.00 -22.41 23.48
C SER A 17 -19.50 -22.90 22.13
N ALA A 18 -19.52 -22.04 21.11
CA ALA A 18 -18.61 -22.21 20.00
C ALA A 18 -17.22 -22.22 20.63
N ALA A 19 -16.54 -23.37 20.62
CA ALA A 19 -15.14 -23.41 20.96
C ALA A 19 -14.44 -22.53 19.91
N LEU A 20 -14.02 -21.33 20.32
CA LEU A 20 -13.03 -20.57 19.56
C LEU A 20 -11.78 -21.45 19.54
N SER A 21 -11.56 -22.15 18.43
CA SER A 21 -10.25 -22.72 18.18
C SER A 21 -9.32 -21.54 17.95
N ALA A 22 -8.50 -21.21 18.94
CA ALA A 22 -7.39 -20.30 18.74
C ALA A 22 -6.45 -21.00 17.74
N GLN A 23 -6.55 -20.59 16.48
CA GLN A 23 -5.78 -21.09 15.35
C GLN A 23 -4.73 -20.05 14.95
N ILE A 24 -3.69 -20.46 14.23
CA ILE A 24 -2.76 -19.52 13.62
C ILE A 24 -3.54 -18.61 12.68
N VAL A 25 -3.23 -17.32 12.70
CA VAL A 25 -3.86 -16.30 11.86
C VAL A 25 -2.81 -15.58 11.04
N ILE A 26 -3.20 -15.08 9.89
CA ILE A 26 -2.48 -14.04 9.16
C ILE A 26 -2.66 -12.75 9.97
N ASN A 27 -1.58 -12.13 10.40
CA ASN A 27 -1.60 -11.01 11.34
C ASN A 27 -1.32 -9.66 10.67
N GLU A 28 -0.40 -9.66 9.71
CA GLU A 28 0.01 -8.47 8.98
C GLU A 28 0.58 -8.88 7.61
N VAL A 29 0.36 -8.06 6.59
CA VAL A 29 0.80 -8.28 5.21
C VAL A 29 1.30 -6.96 4.66
N SER A 30 2.53 -6.93 4.14
CA SER A 30 3.05 -5.80 3.38
C SER A 30 3.36 -6.22 1.95
N ALA A 31 2.77 -5.51 1.01
CA ALA A 31 3.08 -5.57 -0.42
C ALA A 31 3.69 -4.24 -0.91
N ALA A 32 4.33 -3.50 0.01
CA ALA A 32 4.85 -2.16 -0.22
C ALA A 32 6.20 -1.91 0.48
N ASN A 33 6.92 -2.96 0.90
CA ASN A 33 8.19 -2.85 1.63
C ASN A 33 9.33 -2.43 0.71
N LEU A 34 9.68 -1.15 0.66
CA LEU A 34 10.68 -0.63 -0.29
C LEU A 34 12.10 -0.59 0.30
N ASP A 35 12.24 -0.16 1.55
CA ASP A 35 13.56 0.08 2.16
C ASP A 35 13.64 -0.15 3.67
N GLN A 36 12.59 -0.69 4.30
CA GLN A 36 12.53 -0.85 5.75
C GLN A 36 12.99 -2.22 6.24
N PHE A 37 12.53 -3.31 5.61
CA PHE A 37 12.72 -4.66 6.12
C PHE A 37 13.41 -5.55 5.07
N ALA A 38 14.74 -5.52 5.05
CA ALA A 38 15.51 -6.37 4.15
C ALA A 38 15.46 -7.85 4.56
N ASP A 39 15.46 -8.73 3.57
CA ASP A 39 15.62 -10.16 3.76
C ASP A 39 17.10 -10.56 3.92
N GLY A 40 17.35 -11.86 4.05
CA GLY A 40 18.72 -12.40 4.15
C GLY A 40 19.56 -12.28 2.87
N PHE A 41 18.96 -11.84 1.76
CA PHE A 41 19.60 -11.62 0.46
C PHE A 41 19.86 -10.13 0.18
N GLY A 42 19.47 -9.23 1.10
CA GLY A 42 19.62 -7.79 0.94
C GLY A 42 18.54 -7.15 0.07
N GLU A 43 17.44 -7.85 -0.18
CA GLU A 43 16.29 -7.36 -0.95
C GLU A 43 15.14 -6.97 0.00
N TYR A 44 14.31 -6.04 -0.42
CA TYR A 44 13.13 -5.60 0.31
C TYR A 44 11.89 -6.25 -0.30
N GLU A 45 11.66 -7.51 0.08
CA GLU A 45 10.55 -8.30 -0.47
C GLU A 45 9.26 -8.01 0.31
N ASP A 46 8.13 -8.24 -0.35
CA ASP A 46 6.85 -8.33 0.30
C ASP A 46 6.85 -9.45 1.34
N TRP A 47 5.96 -9.36 2.32
CA TRP A 47 5.94 -10.34 3.40
C TRP A 47 4.56 -10.50 4.02
N VAL A 48 4.38 -11.69 4.60
CA VAL A 48 3.21 -12.11 5.37
C VAL A 48 3.69 -12.51 6.76
N GLU A 49 3.07 -11.95 7.78
CA GLU A 49 3.26 -12.36 9.17
C GLU A 49 2.13 -13.26 9.62
N LEU A 50 2.48 -14.39 10.23
CA LEU A 50 1.55 -15.25 10.95
C LEU A 50 1.70 -15.06 12.46
N HIS A 51 0.59 -15.04 13.18
CA HIS A 51 0.55 -14.95 14.64
C HIS A 51 -0.14 -16.16 15.26
N ASN A 52 0.42 -16.63 16.38
CA ASN A 52 -0.17 -17.66 17.22
C ASN A 52 -0.81 -17.02 18.48
N PRO A 53 -2.14 -16.88 18.54
CA PRO A 53 -2.82 -16.31 19.70
C PRO A 53 -2.93 -17.27 20.89
N THR A 54 -2.43 -18.51 20.77
CA THR A 54 -2.54 -19.53 21.81
C THR A 54 -1.42 -19.44 22.85
N GLY A 55 -1.68 -20.01 24.03
CA GLY A 55 -0.68 -20.16 25.10
C GLY A 55 0.33 -21.30 24.90
N ALA A 56 0.34 -21.98 23.76
CA ALA A 56 1.26 -23.08 23.45
C ALA A 56 1.87 -22.90 22.05
N ALA A 57 3.03 -23.50 21.78
CA ALA A 57 3.54 -23.52 20.42
C ALA A 57 2.63 -24.39 19.54
N VAL A 58 2.37 -23.95 18.31
CA VAL A 58 1.59 -24.69 17.31
C VAL A 58 2.52 -25.14 16.20
N ASP A 59 2.47 -26.43 15.89
CA ASP A 59 3.18 -27.02 14.76
C ASP A 59 2.34 -26.86 13.49
N ILE A 60 2.88 -26.14 12.52
CA ILE A 60 2.27 -25.91 11.21
C ILE A 60 3.03 -26.65 10.10
N SER A 61 3.83 -27.66 10.44
CA SER A 61 4.47 -28.52 9.44
C SER A 61 3.45 -29.08 8.46
N GLY A 62 3.71 -28.91 7.16
CA GLY A 62 2.82 -29.36 6.10
C GLY A 62 1.53 -28.55 5.96
N TRP A 63 1.40 -27.40 6.63
CA TRP A 63 0.43 -26.35 6.25
C TRP A 63 0.94 -25.59 5.03
N TYR A 64 0.09 -24.74 4.46
CA TYR A 64 0.41 -24.02 3.23
C TYR A 64 0.06 -22.53 3.32
N LEU A 65 0.84 -21.74 2.60
CA LEU A 65 0.53 -20.35 2.26
C LEU A 65 0.29 -20.25 0.74
N SER A 66 -0.66 -19.42 0.33
CA SER A 66 -0.99 -19.19 -1.06
C SER A 66 -1.43 -17.75 -1.30
N ASP A 67 -1.27 -17.28 -2.52
CA ASP A 67 -1.80 -16.01 -3.03
C ASP A 67 -3.15 -16.17 -3.76
N ASN A 68 -3.67 -17.40 -3.83
CA ASN A 68 -4.85 -17.73 -4.60
C ASN A 68 -5.75 -18.71 -3.83
N PRO A 69 -7.00 -18.34 -3.50
CA PRO A 69 -7.92 -19.20 -2.74
C PRO A 69 -8.33 -20.46 -3.51
N ASN A 70 -8.16 -20.48 -4.84
CA ASN A 70 -8.42 -21.66 -5.67
C ASN A 70 -7.23 -22.62 -5.72
N VAL A 71 -6.08 -22.25 -5.16
CA VAL A 71 -4.86 -23.06 -5.07
C VAL A 71 -4.35 -23.02 -3.62
N PRO A 72 -5.11 -23.53 -2.63
CA PRO A 72 -4.77 -23.37 -1.21
C PRO A 72 -3.47 -24.09 -0.81
N LEU A 73 -3.06 -25.11 -1.57
CA LEU A 73 -1.87 -25.94 -1.34
C LEU A 73 -0.65 -25.48 -2.15
N LYS A 74 -0.39 -24.16 -2.21
CA LYS A 74 0.64 -23.59 -3.12
C LYS A 74 2.07 -23.74 -2.60
N TRP A 75 2.40 -23.15 -1.45
CA TRP A 75 3.72 -23.22 -0.83
C TRP A 75 3.62 -23.81 0.57
N SER A 76 4.37 -24.88 0.87
CA SER A 76 4.24 -25.62 2.13
C SER A 76 5.28 -25.19 3.18
N PHE A 77 4.90 -25.15 4.44
CA PHE A 77 5.83 -25.08 5.57
C PHE A 77 6.56 -26.43 5.77
N GLY A 78 7.88 -26.38 5.94
CA GLY A 78 8.70 -27.56 6.13
C GLY A 78 8.47 -28.29 7.48
N PRO A 79 9.00 -29.51 7.64
CA PRO A 79 8.91 -30.24 8.90
C PRO A 79 9.58 -29.49 10.06
N GLY A 80 8.91 -29.48 11.22
CA GLY A 80 9.38 -28.84 12.45
C GLY A 80 9.09 -27.34 12.54
N THR A 81 8.27 -26.78 11.64
CA THR A 81 7.87 -25.37 11.72
C THR A 81 6.90 -25.13 12.87
N LEU A 82 7.43 -24.56 13.96
CA LEU A 82 6.67 -24.16 15.14
C LEU A 82 6.43 -22.65 15.15
N VAL A 83 5.18 -22.23 15.36
CA VAL A 83 4.86 -20.84 15.75
C VAL A 83 4.77 -20.79 17.28
N PRO A 84 5.67 -20.09 18.00
CA PRO A 84 5.68 -20.08 19.47
C PRO A 84 4.37 -19.56 20.07
N ALA A 85 4.11 -19.89 21.34
CA ALA A 85 2.98 -19.35 22.10
C ALA A 85 3.01 -17.81 22.12
N ASN A 86 1.92 -17.14 21.75
CA ASN A 86 1.86 -15.68 21.55
C ASN A 86 2.96 -15.14 20.61
N GLY A 87 3.56 -16.03 19.81
CA GLY A 87 4.65 -15.74 18.92
C GLY A 87 4.17 -15.47 17.51
N ARG A 88 5.13 -15.18 16.64
CA ARG A 88 4.89 -14.88 15.25
C ARG A 88 6.03 -15.40 14.39
N ILE A 89 5.73 -15.63 13.11
CA ILE A 89 6.73 -15.93 12.09
C ILE A 89 6.45 -15.05 10.86
N MET A 90 7.52 -14.60 10.22
CA MET A 90 7.44 -13.83 8.99
C MET A 90 7.84 -14.72 7.80
N VAL A 91 7.09 -14.61 6.72
CA VAL A 91 7.33 -15.29 5.44
C VAL A 91 7.46 -14.22 4.37
N PHE A 92 8.63 -14.15 3.72
CA PHE A 92 8.82 -13.26 2.58
C PHE A 92 8.11 -13.84 1.35
N ALA A 93 7.26 -13.06 0.68
CA ALA A 93 6.66 -13.39 -0.60
C ALA A 93 7.62 -12.99 -1.73
N SER A 94 8.72 -13.75 -1.88
CA SER A 94 9.79 -13.40 -2.82
C SER A 94 9.89 -14.27 -4.07
N GLY A 95 9.13 -15.36 -4.14
CA GLY A 95 9.25 -16.35 -5.21
C GLY A 95 10.44 -17.30 -5.09
N ARG A 96 11.24 -17.25 -4.01
CA ARG A 96 12.45 -18.07 -3.84
C ARG A 96 12.18 -19.52 -3.42
N ASP A 97 10.97 -19.84 -2.95
CA ASP A 97 10.56 -21.21 -2.60
C ASP A 97 11.46 -21.89 -1.53
N LEU A 98 11.71 -21.19 -0.41
CA LEU A 98 12.50 -21.68 0.72
C LEU A 98 11.60 -21.96 1.92
N ASN A 99 11.30 -23.24 2.16
CA ASN A 99 10.37 -23.70 3.21
C ASN A 99 11.02 -24.01 4.57
N THR A 100 12.30 -23.71 4.73
CA THR A 100 13.04 -23.75 6.00
C THR A 100 13.57 -22.36 6.32
N GLY A 101 13.29 -21.87 7.53
CA GLY A 101 13.57 -20.49 7.93
C GLY A 101 15.00 -19.99 7.66
N PRO A 102 15.20 -18.72 7.25
CA PRO A 102 14.19 -17.71 6.94
C PRO A 102 13.27 -18.11 5.79
N TYR A 103 11.96 -17.90 5.95
CA TYR A 103 10.96 -18.43 5.02
C TYR A 103 10.78 -17.52 3.81
N HIS A 104 10.78 -18.12 2.63
CA HIS A 104 10.46 -17.45 1.38
C HIS A 104 9.41 -18.26 0.61
N ALA A 105 8.22 -17.69 0.42
CA ALA A 105 7.18 -18.30 -0.37
C ALA A 105 7.58 -18.44 -1.84
N SER A 106 6.90 -19.33 -2.56
CA SER A 106 7.08 -19.56 -4.00
C SER A 106 6.35 -18.53 -4.88
N PHE A 107 5.87 -17.44 -4.29
CA PHE A 107 5.10 -16.39 -4.97
C PHE A 107 5.48 -14.99 -4.45
N LYS A 108 5.03 -13.96 -5.16
CA LYS A 108 5.10 -12.53 -4.81
C LYS A 108 3.70 -11.99 -4.61
N LEU A 109 3.55 -10.80 -4.02
CA LEU A 109 2.25 -10.16 -3.85
C LEU A 109 2.09 -8.97 -4.80
N ASN A 110 0.86 -8.69 -5.21
CA ASN A 110 0.51 -7.46 -5.92
C ASN A 110 -0.59 -6.69 -5.19
N GLN A 111 -0.25 -5.52 -4.63
CA GLN A 111 -1.20 -4.68 -3.91
C GLN A 111 -2.29 -4.07 -4.80
N THR A 112 -2.06 -3.91 -6.10
CA THR A 112 -3.04 -3.28 -7.02
C THR A 112 -4.00 -4.29 -7.64
N ASP A 113 -3.73 -5.59 -7.55
CA ASP A 113 -4.60 -6.65 -8.10
C ASP A 113 -5.57 -7.26 -7.05
N GLN A 114 -5.67 -6.66 -5.86
CA GLN A 114 -6.48 -7.17 -4.74
C GLN A 114 -6.23 -8.66 -4.45
N GLU A 115 -4.94 -9.03 -4.44
CA GLU A 115 -4.52 -10.42 -4.29
C GLU A 115 -4.86 -10.98 -2.91
N TRP A 116 -5.02 -12.31 -2.84
CA TRP A 116 -5.32 -12.99 -1.59
C TRP A 116 -4.04 -13.40 -0.88
N VAL A 117 -4.13 -13.60 0.43
CA VAL A 117 -3.19 -14.38 1.22
C VAL A 117 -4.02 -15.42 1.95
N VAL A 118 -3.71 -16.68 1.75
CA VAL A 118 -4.49 -17.82 2.24
C VAL A 118 -3.58 -18.74 3.02
N LEU A 119 -3.90 -18.96 4.29
CA LEU A 119 -3.30 -19.97 5.14
C LEU A 119 -4.22 -21.19 5.15
N SER A 120 -3.71 -22.36 4.80
CA SER A 120 -4.47 -23.61 4.82
C SER A 120 -3.76 -24.73 5.58
N ASP A 121 -4.53 -25.66 6.13
CA ASP A 121 -4.01 -26.84 6.80
C ASP A 121 -3.48 -27.89 5.81
N GLY A 122 -2.92 -28.99 6.32
CA GLY A 122 -2.39 -30.07 5.47
C GLY A 122 -3.44 -30.80 4.60
N GLY A 123 -4.73 -30.62 4.87
CA GLY A 123 -5.84 -31.12 4.05
C GLY A 123 -6.33 -30.12 3.01
N GLY A 124 -5.80 -28.89 3.01
CA GLY A 124 -6.22 -27.79 2.12
C GLY A 124 -7.45 -27.05 2.61
N ASN A 125 -7.87 -27.24 3.86
CA ASN A 125 -8.93 -26.40 4.43
C ASN A 125 -8.34 -25.05 4.79
N THR A 126 -9.00 -23.97 4.38
CA THR A 126 -8.62 -22.61 4.79
C THR A 126 -8.71 -22.48 6.30
N VAL A 127 -7.59 -22.09 6.91
CA VAL A 127 -7.49 -21.73 8.32
C VAL A 127 -7.80 -20.25 8.46
N ASP A 128 -7.14 -19.40 7.68
CA ASP A 128 -7.35 -17.96 7.68
C ASP A 128 -7.01 -17.40 6.30
N ASP A 129 -7.62 -16.27 5.96
CA ASP A 129 -7.42 -15.61 4.69
C ASP A 129 -7.59 -14.10 4.81
N PHE A 130 -6.91 -13.38 3.93
CA PHE A 130 -7.02 -11.93 3.81
C PHE A 130 -6.90 -11.56 2.34
N GLN A 131 -7.80 -10.70 1.87
CA GLN A 131 -7.67 -10.08 0.55
C GLN A 131 -7.10 -8.67 0.72
N LEU A 132 -6.01 -8.38 0.02
CA LEU A 132 -5.51 -7.01 -0.11
C LEU A 132 -6.64 -6.12 -0.63
N GLN A 133 -6.87 -5.00 0.06
CA GLN A 133 -7.94 -4.06 -0.26
C GLN A 133 -7.36 -2.93 -1.11
N ASP A 134 -7.32 -1.71 -0.58
CA ASP A 134 -6.71 -0.56 -1.23
C ASP A 134 -5.17 -0.63 -1.14
N PRO A 135 -4.45 -0.07 -2.13
CA PRO A 135 -3.01 0.12 -2.05
C PRO A 135 -2.62 0.93 -0.81
N VAL A 136 -1.47 0.56 -0.22
CA VAL A 136 -0.88 1.31 0.89
C VAL A 136 0.24 2.20 0.35
N LYS A 137 0.55 3.32 1.02
CA LYS A 137 1.76 4.07 0.66
C LYS A 137 2.98 3.21 0.91
N THR A 138 4.05 3.50 0.19
CA THR A 138 5.36 2.85 0.36
C THR A 138 5.71 2.67 1.84
N ASN A 139 6.12 1.46 2.18
CA ASN A 139 6.41 0.93 3.51
C ASN A 139 5.22 0.77 4.46
N GLY A 140 4.00 0.92 3.97
CA GLY A 140 2.79 0.57 4.68
C GLY A 140 2.51 -0.94 4.67
N SER A 141 1.49 -1.34 5.42
CA SER A 141 0.98 -2.71 5.47
C SER A 141 -0.51 -2.74 5.80
N TRP A 142 -1.12 -3.89 5.57
CA TRP A 142 -2.41 -4.27 6.12
C TRP A 142 -2.16 -5.09 7.37
N GLY A 143 -2.80 -4.75 8.49
CA GLY A 143 -2.66 -5.50 9.73
C GLY A 143 -3.98 -5.64 10.49
N ARG A 144 -4.11 -6.72 11.26
CA ARG A 144 -5.17 -6.83 12.26
C ARG A 144 -5.01 -5.73 13.31
N THR A 145 -6.09 -5.07 13.74
CA THR A 145 -6.02 -3.87 14.60
C THR A 145 -5.25 -4.07 15.91
N THR A 146 -5.27 -5.29 16.44
CA THR A 146 -4.31 -5.83 17.43
C THR A 146 -3.97 -7.26 17.03
N ASP A 147 -2.92 -7.85 17.61
CA ASP A 147 -2.56 -9.25 17.37
C ASP A 147 -3.79 -10.18 17.45
N GLY A 148 -4.10 -10.88 16.35
CA GLY A 148 -5.24 -11.79 16.25
C GLY A 148 -6.65 -11.17 16.26
N ALA A 149 -6.79 -9.84 16.18
CA ALA A 149 -8.11 -9.19 16.11
C ALA A 149 -8.87 -9.54 14.82
N ALA A 150 -10.18 -9.70 14.89
CA ALA A 150 -11.00 -10.00 13.70
C ALA A 150 -11.03 -8.88 12.65
N THR A 151 -10.75 -7.63 13.06
CA THR A 151 -10.78 -6.45 12.20
C THR A 151 -9.41 -6.11 11.66
N TRP A 152 -9.35 -5.78 10.37
CA TRP A 152 -8.16 -5.29 9.68
C TRP A 152 -8.17 -3.77 9.55
N SER A 153 -6.98 -3.20 9.41
CA SER A 153 -6.77 -1.76 9.21
C SER A 153 -5.46 -1.51 8.46
N LEU A 154 -5.35 -0.31 7.89
CA LEU A 154 -4.14 0.16 7.24
C LEU A 154 -3.13 0.63 8.28
N PHE A 155 -1.87 0.22 8.11
CA PHE A 155 -0.74 0.65 8.94
C PHE A 155 0.17 1.55 8.10
N GLN A 156 0.34 2.80 8.54
CA GLN A 156 1.31 3.73 7.93
C GLN A 156 2.76 3.40 8.30
N SER A 157 2.95 2.52 9.28
CA SER A 157 4.25 2.03 9.72
C SER A 157 4.04 0.57 10.10
N ALA A 158 4.60 -0.32 9.28
CA ALA A 158 4.44 -1.74 9.48
C ALA A 158 5.10 -2.23 10.77
N THR A 159 4.63 -3.33 11.32
CA THR A 159 5.08 -3.91 12.59
C THR A 159 5.64 -5.33 12.49
N PRO A 160 6.47 -5.67 11.47
CA PRO A 160 6.96 -7.03 11.30
C PRO A 160 7.76 -7.48 12.51
N ASN A 161 7.49 -8.72 12.95
CA ASN A 161 8.05 -9.34 14.14
C ASN A 161 7.73 -8.61 15.47
N ALA A 162 6.83 -7.63 15.47
CA ALA A 162 6.34 -6.91 16.64
C ALA A 162 4.83 -7.13 16.83
N ALA A 163 4.28 -6.68 17.97
CA ALA A 163 2.84 -6.75 18.17
C ALA A 163 2.18 -5.63 17.35
N ASN A 164 1.06 -5.94 16.71
CA ASN A 164 0.24 -4.94 16.05
C ASN A 164 -0.24 -3.93 17.10
N ALA A 165 0.19 -2.68 16.93
CA ALA A 165 -0.09 -1.61 17.89
C ALA A 165 -0.73 -0.36 17.24
N VAL A 166 -0.87 -0.33 15.92
CA VAL A 166 -1.23 0.87 15.16
C VAL A 166 -2.38 0.59 14.20
N ALA A 167 -3.62 0.64 14.69
CA ALA A 167 -4.78 0.67 13.80
C ALA A 167 -4.95 2.08 13.21
N GLY A 168 -4.77 2.23 11.89
CA GLY A 168 -5.03 3.46 11.17
C GLY A 168 -6.30 3.36 10.30
N PRO A 169 -7.09 4.43 10.16
CA PRO A 169 -8.10 4.50 9.12
C PRO A 169 -7.45 4.51 7.71
N TYR A 170 -8.27 4.23 6.69
CA TYR A 170 -7.91 4.32 5.28
C TYR A 170 -7.42 5.73 4.92
N TYR A 171 -6.63 5.87 3.86
CA TYR A 171 -6.34 7.20 3.31
C TYR A 171 -7.63 7.90 2.88
N THR A 172 -7.71 9.21 3.11
CA THR A 172 -8.78 10.01 2.50
C THR A 172 -8.65 9.97 0.97
N ALA A 173 -9.75 10.13 0.25
CA ALA A 173 -9.76 9.95 -1.20
C ALA A 173 -9.00 11.06 -1.95
N ARG A 174 -8.36 10.72 -3.07
CA ARG A 174 -7.65 11.68 -3.96
C ARG A 174 -8.60 12.81 -4.40
N PRO A 175 -8.10 14.06 -4.50
CA PRO A 175 -8.86 15.13 -5.13
C PRO A 175 -8.96 14.91 -6.64
N VAL A 176 -10.06 15.38 -7.25
CA VAL A 176 -10.27 15.37 -8.71
C VAL A 176 -10.00 16.76 -9.27
N LEU A 177 -9.15 16.85 -10.29
CA LEU A 177 -8.79 18.08 -10.98
C LEU A 177 -9.53 18.19 -12.32
N SER A 178 -10.04 19.39 -12.61
CA SER A 178 -10.73 19.68 -13.88
C SER A 178 -10.40 21.08 -14.40
N PRO A 179 -10.11 21.27 -15.69
CA PRO A 179 -10.12 20.26 -16.75
C PRO A 179 -8.94 19.27 -16.63
N ALA A 180 -8.97 18.19 -17.42
CA ALA A 180 -7.92 17.17 -17.44
C ALA A 180 -6.53 17.76 -17.80
N ALA A 181 -5.48 17.08 -17.37
CA ALA A 181 -4.09 17.37 -17.76
C ALA A 181 -3.91 17.34 -19.28
N GLY A 182 -2.83 17.95 -19.77
CA GLY A 182 -2.49 17.97 -21.20
C GLY A 182 -2.49 19.36 -21.84
N TYR A 183 -2.77 19.41 -23.15
CA TYR A 183 -2.70 20.63 -23.94
C TYR A 183 -3.92 21.54 -23.75
N HIS A 184 -3.64 22.83 -23.55
CA HIS A 184 -4.68 23.86 -23.43
C HIS A 184 -4.31 25.13 -24.19
N SER A 185 -5.30 25.71 -24.87
CA SER A 185 -5.20 27.03 -25.48
C SER A 185 -5.66 28.11 -24.50
N GLY A 186 -4.80 29.08 -24.18
CA GLY A 186 -5.09 30.14 -23.23
C GLY A 186 -5.04 29.69 -21.76
N THR A 187 -5.32 30.62 -20.85
CA THR A 187 -5.33 30.36 -19.41
C THR A 187 -6.33 29.26 -19.04
N VAL A 188 -5.87 28.29 -18.26
CA VAL A 188 -6.70 27.22 -17.70
C VAL A 188 -7.11 27.60 -16.28
N ASN A 189 -8.40 27.51 -15.95
CA ASN A 189 -8.86 27.69 -14.57
C ASN A 189 -9.09 26.30 -13.96
N VAL A 190 -8.09 25.78 -13.26
CA VAL A 190 -8.14 24.45 -12.65
C VAL A 190 -9.03 24.49 -11.41
N THR A 191 -10.06 23.67 -11.42
CA THR A 191 -10.93 23.39 -10.28
C THR A 191 -10.54 22.08 -9.63
N MET A 192 -10.62 22.04 -8.30
CA MET A 192 -10.31 20.86 -7.50
C MET A 192 -11.51 20.51 -6.63
N THR A 193 -11.87 19.23 -6.60
CA THR A 193 -12.98 18.73 -5.77
C THR A 193 -12.52 17.50 -4.99
N SER A 194 -13.11 17.26 -3.83
CA SER A 194 -12.89 16.04 -3.06
C SER A 194 -14.22 15.32 -2.91
N PRO A 195 -14.26 13.98 -3.07
CA PRO A 195 -15.46 13.22 -2.77
C PRO A 195 -15.74 13.14 -1.27
N VAL A 196 -14.79 13.54 -0.42
CA VAL A 196 -14.92 13.55 1.05
C VAL A 196 -15.43 14.92 1.51
N ALA A 197 -16.63 14.91 2.13
CA ALA A 197 -17.25 16.12 2.62
C ALA A 197 -16.41 16.78 3.73
N GLY A 198 -16.11 18.08 3.56
CA GLY A 198 -15.32 18.84 4.53
C GLY A 198 -13.81 18.64 4.42
N ALA A 199 -13.32 17.79 3.51
CA ALA A 199 -11.88 17.66 3.27
C ALA A 199 -11.30 18.98 2.73
N THR A 200 -10.12 19.33 3.24
CA THR A 200 -9.34 20.47 2.75
C THR A 200 -8.40 19.99 1.64
N ILE A 201 -8.53 20.54 0.44
CA ILE A 201 -7.57 20.27 -0.64
C ILE A 201 -6.40 21.25 -0.51
N ARG A 202 -5.18 20.73 -0.54
CA ARG A 202 -3.93 21.49 -0.56
C ARG A 202 -3.23 21.23 -1.88
N TYR A 203 -2.57 22.25 -2.43
CA TYR A 203 -1.92 22.11 -3.74
C TYR A 203 -0.61 22.86 -3.83
N THR A 204 0.19 22.49 -4.83
CA THR A 204 1.45 23.13 -5.22
C THR A 204 1.46 23.31 -6.74
N LEU A 205 2.22 24.29 -7.21
CA LEU A 205 2.35 24.65 -8.63
C LEU A 205 3.81 24.55 -9.13
N ASP A 206 4.70 24.09 -8.27
CA ASP A 206 6.15 23.96 -8.52
C ASP A 206 6.59 22.49 -8.63
N GLY A 207 5.64 21.56 -8.62
CA GLY A 207 5.91 20.12 -8.66
C GLY A 207 6.29 19.50 -7.31
N SER A 208 6.38 20.27 -6.21
CA SER A 208 6.62 19.72 -4.86
C SER A 208 5.40 19.01 -4.29
N THR A 209 5.59 18.13 -3.30
CA THR A 209 4.48 17.38 -2.69
C THR A 209 3.65 18.31 -1.80
N PRO A 210 2.32 18.37 -1.96
CA PRO A 210 1.48 19.15 -1.06
C PRO A 210 1.58 18.67 0.39
N THR A 211 1.70 19.61 1.32
CA THR A 211 1.68 19.34 2.77
C THR A 211 0.51 20.05 3.43
N ALA A 212 0.28 19.79 4.72
CA ALA A 212 -0.71 20.54 5.49
C ALA A 212 -0.44 22.06 5.52
N ALA A 213 0.81 22.48 5.28
CA ALA A 213 1.22 23.88 5.21
C ALA A 213 1.08 24.50 3.80
N SER A 214 0.88 23.70 2.76
CA SER A 214 0.71 24.20 1.39
C SER A 214 -0.58 25.05 1.27
N PRO A 215 -0.70 25.91 0.24
CA PRO A 215 -1.91 26.68 0.00
C PRO A 215 -3.19 25.82 -0.01
N ALA A 216 -4.21 26.25 0.72
CA ALA A 216 -5.54 25.63 0.67
C ALA A 216 -6.29 26.09 -0.58
N TYR A 217 -6.88 25.15 -1.30
CA TYR A 217 -7.76 25.44 -2.42
C TYR A 217 -9.03 26.17 -1.93
N SER A 218 -9.30 27.35 -2.48
CA SER A 218 -10.44 28.20 -2.11
C SER A 218 -11.25 28.69 -3.32
N GLY A 219 -10.84 28.31 -4.53
CA GLY A 219 -11.48 28.68 -5.79
C GLY A 219 -10.57 28.31 -6.97
N PRO A 220 -11.08 28.45 -8.21
CA PRO A 220 -10.34 28.05 -9.41
C PRO A 220 -8.94 28.68 -9.46
N VAL A 221 -7.93 27.86 -9.77
CA VAL A 221 -6.53 28.27 -9.87
C VAL A 221 -6.21 28.56 -11.33
N ALA A 222 -5.86 29.81 -11.64
CA ALA A 222 -5.49 30.22 -12.99
C ALA A 222 -4.06 29.78 -13.34
N ILE A 223 -3.93 28.91 -14.34
CA ILE A 223 -2.69 28.42 -14.91
C ILE A 223 -2.48 29.10 -16.27
N ASN A 224 -1.47 29.96 -16.36
CA ASN A 224 -1.20 30.82 -17.52
C ASN A 224 0.04 30.42 -18.34
N ALA A 225 0.78 29.41 -17.89
CA ALA A 225 1.95 28.83 -18.53
C ALA A 225 2.02 27.33 -18.21
N THR A 226 2.90 26.58 -18.89
CA THR A 226 3.11 25.16 -18.57
C THR A 226 3.43 24.98 -17.08
N THR A 227 2.66 24.16 -16.38
CA THR A 227 2.72 24.02 -14.92
C THR A 227 2.31 22.61 -14.52
N VAL A 228 3.04 22.02 -13.58
CA VAL A 228 2.59 20.82 -12.88
C VAL A 228 1.79 21.23 -11.66
N VAL A 229 0.54 20.81 -11.61
CA VAL A 229 -0.34 21.01 -10.45
C VAL A 229 -0.38 19.70 -9.67
N ARG A 230 0.06 19.74 -8.42
CA ARG A 230 -0.06 18.59 -7.51
C ARG A 230 -1.04 18.93 -6.40
N ALA A 231 -1.93 18.00 -6.04
CA ALA A 231 -2.93 18.20 -5.02
C ALA A 231 -3.10 16.98 -4.11
N MET A 232 -3.38 17.23 -2.84
CA MET A 232 -3.76 16.21 -1.86
C MET A 232 -4.98 16.66 -1.07
N ALA A 233 -5.84 15.72 -0.70
CA ALA A 233 -6.93 15.96 0.23
C ALA A 233 -6.48 15.65 1.68
N PHE A 234 -6.92 16.48 2.60
CA PHE A 234 -6.73 16.34 4.04
C PHE A 234 -8.10 16.23 4.69
N ASP A 235 -8.33 15.12 5.37
CA ASP A 235 -9.61 14.82 6.00
C ASP A 235 -9.90 15.78 7.17
N PRO A 236 -11.17 16.11 7.45
CA PRO A 236 -11.53 16.81 8.69
C PRO A 236 -11.19 16.02 9.96
N ASP A 237 -11.15 14.68 9.91
CA ASP A 237 -10.64 13.86 11.02
C ASP A 237 -9.10 13.76 10.96
N PRO A 238 -8.36 14.32 11.93
CA PRO A 238 -6.89 14.26 11.93
C PRO A 238 -6.33 12.85 12.12
N ALA A 239 -7.15 11.87 12.51
CA ALA A 239 -6.74 10.46 12.54
C ALA A 239 -6.66 9.84 11.13
N VAL A 240 -7.36 10.42 10.15
CA VAL A 240 -7.40 9.94 8.76
C VAL A 240 -6.18 10.47 8.00
N PRO A 241 -5.29 9.57 7.50
CA PRO A 241 -4.12 10.02 6.80
C PRO A 241 -4.48 10.69 5.46
N PRO A 242 -3.67 11.67 5.01
CA PRO A 242 -3.90 12.36 3.75
C PRO A 242 -3.92 11.41 2.55
N SER A 243 -4.61 11.82 1.47
CA SER A 243 -4.73 11.04 0.24
C SER A 243 -3.39 10.73 -0.40
N PHE A 244 -3.37 9.87 -1.42
CA PHE A 244 -2.30 9.90 -2.42
C PHE A 244 -2.29 11.26 -3.15
N VAL A 245 -1.18 11.57 -3.81
CA VAL A 245 -1.03 12.83 -4.54
C VAL A 245 -1.66 12.69 -5.93
N GLU A 246 -2.55 13.60 -6.28
CA GLU A 246 -2.99 13.81 -7.66
C GLU A 246 -1.97 14.72 -8.37
N THR A 247 -1.47 14.31 -9.54
CA THR A 247 -0.46 15.08 -10.30
C THR A 247 -0.94 15.28 -11.72
N ASN A 248 -1.16 16.54 -12.12
CA ASN A 248 -1.57 16.91 -13.47
C ASN A 248 -0.62 17.93 -14.08
N THR A 249 0.02 17.58 -15.19
CA THR A 249 0.76 18.56 -16.01
C THR A 249 -0.15 19.25 -17.02
N TYR A 250 -0.22 20.59 -16.95
CA TYR A 250 -0.92 21.43 -17.92
C TYR A 250 0.10 22.10 -18.84
N PHE A 251 -0.05 21.92 -20.15
CA PHE A 251 0.76 22.57 -21.18
C PHE A 251 -0.04 23.72 -21.80
N VAL A 252 0.30 24.95 -21.47
CA VAL A 252 -0.49 26.14 -21.83
C VAL A 252 0.18 26.93 -22.93
N ASN A 253 -0.54 27.16 -24.04
CA ASN A 253 -0.03 27.90 -25.21
C ASN A 253 1.27 27.34 -25.79
N VAL A 254 1.50 26.05 -25.64
CA VAL A 254 2.61 25.33 -26.26
C VAL A 254 2.08 24.21 -27.14
N THR A 255 2.89 23.80 -28.11
CA THR A 255 2.59 22.64 -28.95
C THR A 255 3.89 21.92 -29.19
N HIS A 256 3.93 20.63 -28.90
CA HIS A 256 5.02 19.75 -29.28
C HIS A 256 4.52 18.79 -30.35
N THR A 257 5.41 18.39 -31.27
CA THR A 257 5.11 17.40 -32.31
C THR A 257 5.56 16.00 -31.90
N VAL A 258 6.08 15.87 -30.69
CA VAL A 258 6.61 14.63 -30.09
C VAL A 258 5.90 14.36 -28.77
N PRO A 259 5.83 13.09 -28.34
CA PRO A 259 5.36 12.76 -27.00
C PRO A 259 6.20 13.42 -25.90
N ILE A 260 5.61 13.60 -24.72
CA ILE A 260 6.24 14.30 -23.59
C ILE A 260 6.24 13.38 -22.37
N LEU A 261 7.37 13.34 -21.67
CA LEU A 261 7.47 12.84 -20.31
C LEU A 261 7.55 14.03 -19.36
N SER A 262 6.68 14.09 -18.35
CA SER A 262 6.68 15.11 -17.31
C SER A 262 7.02 14.46 -15.97
N GLY A 263 8.09 14.92 -15.32
CA GLY A 263 8.49 14.44 -14.00
C GLY A 263 8.21 15.49 -12.92
N ALA A 264 7.65 15.07 -11.78
CA ALA A 264 7.39 15.96 -10.66
C ALA A 264 7.50 15.25 -9.31
N GLY A 265 8.18 15.89 -8.36
CA GLY A 265 8.40 15.32 -7.04
C GLY A 265 9.38 16.17 -6.25
N ASP A 266 9.45 15.89 -4.95
CA ASP A 266 10.43 16.53 -4.09
C ASP A 266 11.84 16.05 -4.49
N ASP A 267 12.82 16.96 -4.45
CA ASP A 267 14.21 16.70 -4.81
C ASP A 267 14.51 16.18 -6.23
N LEU A 268 13.50 16.02 -7.11
CA LEU A 268 13.72 15.64 -8.50
C LEU A 268 14.67 16.62 -9.21
N LEU A 269 14.39 17.91 -9.08
CA LEU A 269 15.28 18.93 -9.66
C LEU A 269 16.63 18.99 -8.93
N THR A 270 16.69 18.68 -7.64
CA THR A 270 17.97 18.57 -6.90
C THR A 270 18.84 17.47 -7.52
N LEU A 271 18.24 16.31 -7.83
CA LEU A 271 18.88 15.19 -8.51
C LEU A 271 19.34 15.65 -9.91
N LEU A 272 18.41 16.07 -10.76
CA LEU A 272 18.68 16.39 -12.17
C LEU A 272 19.71 17.53 -12.35
N ASN A 273 19.84 18.42 -11.36
CA ASN A 273 20.85 19.48 -11.34
C ASN A 273 22.23 19.04 -10.82
N GLY A 274 22.46 17.74 -10.67
CA GLY A 274 23.80 17.17 -10.46
C GLY A 274 24.05 16.53 -9.10
N ASN A 275 23.04 16.41 -8.23
CA ASN A 275 23.18 15.64 -6.99
C ASN A 275 22.86 14.16 -7.22
N GLY A 276 23.80 13.40 -7.79
CA GLY A 276 23.61 11.98 -8.11
C GLY A 276 23.45 11.04 -6.89
N GLY A 277 23.73 11.53 -5.68
CA GLY A 277 23.69 10.73 -4.45
C GLY A 277 22.29 10.56 -3.83
N ILE A 278 21.23 11.02 -4.48
CA ILE A 278 19.86 10.94 -3.98
C ILE A 278 18.96 10.10 -4.90
N ARG A 279 17.89 9.57 -4.31
CA ARG A 279 16.94 8.65 -4.96
C ARG A 279 15.50 9.08 -4.69
N PRO A 280 15.06 10.26 -5.17
CA PRO A 280 13.74 10.77 -4.85
C PRO A 280 12.65 9.91 -5.49
N LEU A 281 11.60 9.62 -4.71
CA LEU A 281 10.36 9.04 -5.22
C LEU A 281 9.49 10.14 -5.81
N CYS A 282 9.22 10.07 -7.11
CA CYS A 282 8.53 11.13 -7.85
C CYS A 282 7.52 10.52 -8.81
N HIS A 283 6.67 11.40 -9.34
CA HIS A 283 5.70 11.08 -10.36
C HIS A 283 6.28 11.28 -11.75
N LEU A 284 5.89 10.42 -12.70
CA LEU A 284 6.17 10.53 -14.12
C LEU A 284 4.86 10.40 -14.88
N GLU A 285 4.52 11.39 -15.69
CA GLU A 285 3.37 11.38 -16.61
C GLU A 285 3.86 11.25 -18.06
N TYR A 286 3.21 10.40 -18.84
CA TYR A 286 3.42 10.25 -20.27
C TYR A 286 2.25 10.83 -21.08
N PHE A 287 2.56 11.81 -21.92
CA PHE A 287 1.62 12.43 -22.84
C PHE A 287 1.95 12.05 -24.28
N GLY A 288 0.93 11.69 -25.05
CA GLY A 288 1.07 11.48 -26.49
C GLY A 288 1.47 12.78 -27.22
N ALA A 289 1.85 12.66 -28.49
CA ALA A 289 2.13 13.83 -29.35
C ALA A 289 0.89 14.73 -29.57
N ASP A 290 -0.30 14.21 -29.26
CA ASP A 290 -1.56 14.95 -29.21
C ASP A 290 -1.75 15.74 -27.89
N GLY A 291 -0.83 15.61 -26.94
CA GLY A 291 -0.87 16.26 -25.63
C GLY A 291 -1.84 15.61 -24.66
N VAL A 292 -2.36 14.43 -24.95
CA VAL A 292 -3.29 13.69 -24.08
C VAL A 292 -2.48 12.78 -23.16
N LEU A 293 -2.79 12.79 -21.86
CA LEU A 293 -2.21 11.87 -20.88
C LEU A 293 -2.55 10.42 -21.27
N ARG A 294 -1.54 9.55 -21.32
CA ARG A 294 -1.68 8.15 -21.71
C ARG A 294 -1.33 7.19 -20.58
N ASP A 295 -0.40 7.57 -19.72
CA ASP A 295 0.12 6.73 -18.65
C ASP A 295 0.74 7.59 -17.56
N GLU A 296 0.76 7.09 -16.33
CA GLU A 296 1.41 7.73 -15.19
C GLU A 296 1.98 6.71 -14.21
N ALA A 297 3.10 7.04 -13.59
CA ALA A 297 3.76 6.16 -12.64
C ALA A 297 4.35 6.95 -11.46
N TYR A 298 4.36 6.31 -10.30
CA TYR A 298 5.15 6.74 -9.15
C TYR A 298 6.33 5.79 -8.95
N GLY A 299 7.52 6.35 -8.78
CA GLY A 299 8.73 5.54 -8.73
C GLY A 299 9.98 6.33 -8.36
N GLU A 300 11.09 5.62 -8.25
CA GLU A 300 12.39 6.18 -7.91
C GLU A 300 13.06 6.77 -9.15
N PHE A 301 13.50 8.03 -9.06
CA PHE A 301 14.51 8.56 -9.98
C PHE A 301 15.89 8.39 -9.37
N ASN A 302 16.89 8.03 -10.17
CA ASN A 302 18.28 7.99 -9.73
C ASN A 302 19.28 8.26 -10.86
N GLU A 303 20.56 8.36 -10.52
CA GLU A 303 21.62 8.55 -11.50
C GLU A 303 21.83 7.32 -12.40
N HIS A 304 21.79 7.52 -13.73
CA HIS A 304 22.18 6.46 -14.67
C HIS A 304 23.68 6.46 -14.93
N GLY A 305 24.41 5.55 -14.29
CA GLY A 305 25.82 5.29 -14.58
C GLY A 305 26.76 6.44 -14.21
N GLN A 306 27.85 6.09 -13.51
CA GLN A 306 28.78 7.07 -12.95
C GLN A 306 29.38 8.03 -13.99
N ASP A 307 29.64 7.55 -15.21
CA ASP A 307 30.29 8.34 -16.26
C ASP A 307 29.34 9.40 -16.87
N SER A 308 28.03 9.17 -16.88
CA SER A 308 27.09 10.12 -17.51
C SER A 308 26.91 11.39 -16.67
N TRP A 309 27.17 11.31 -15.36
CA TRP A 309 27.01 12.41 -14.42
C TRP A 309 28.20 13.36 -14.36
N ALA A 310 29.29 13.04 -15.06
CA ALA A 310 30.44 13.93 -15.27
C ALA A 310 30.20 15.00 -16.34
N TYR A 311 29.09 14.93 -17.09
CA TYR A 311 28.76 15.83 -18.19
C TYR A 311 27.59 16.77 -17.85
N ASP A 312 27.43 17.82 -18.67
CA ASP A 312 26.30 18.76 -18.54
C ASP A 312 24.95 18.11 -18.86
N GLN A 313 24.94 17.13 -19.78
CA GLN A 313 23.79 16.26 -20.05
C GLN A 313 23.96 14.94 -19.31
N ARG A 314 23.06 14.67 -18.37
CA ARG A 314 23.13 13.53 -17.46
C ARG A 314 22.12 12.47 -17.86
N GLY A 315 22.49 11.20 -17.76
CA GLY A 315 21.53 10.09 -17.86
C GLY A 315 20.75 9.96 -16.55
N VAL A 316 19.46 9.69 -16.62
CA VAL A 316 18.63 9.45 -15.43
C VAL A 316 17.85 8.16 -15.63
N ASP A 317 17.78 7.34 -14.60
CA ASP A 317 16.89 6.19 -14.56
C ASP A 317 15.60 6.58 -13.84
N PHE A 318 14.49 6.01 -14.30
CA PHE A 318 13.21 6.00 -13.60
C PHE A 318 12.80 4.54 -13.37
N ILE A 319 12.52 4.19 -12.14
CA ILE A 319 12.22 2.81 -11.72
C ILE A 319 10.90 2.83 -10.97
N ALA A 320 9.83 2.37 -11.63
CA ALA A 320 8.58 2.02 -10.96
C ALA A 320 8.69 0.58 -10.44
N ARG A 321 8.43 0.39 -9.16
CA ARG A 321 8.40 -0.94 -8.52
C ARG A 321 6.97 -1.27 -8.10
N ASP A 322 6.71 -2.54 -7.84
CA ASP A 322 5.47 -3.02 -7.21
C ASP A 322 5.16 -2.27 -5.90
N GLN A 323 6.18 -1.95 -5.09
CA GLN A 323 5.98 -1.22 -3.83
C GLN A 323 5.54 0.25 -4.00
N THR A 324 5.64 0.80 -5.21
CA THR A 324 5.28 2.19 -5.51
C THR A 324 3.98 2.31 -6.31
N GLY A 325 3.36 1.18 -6.69
CA GLY A 325 2.15 1.15 -7.51
C GLY A 325 0.88 1.54 -6.75
N TYR A 326 0.31 2.69 -7.10
CA TYR A 326 -1.02 3.13 -6.65
C TYR A 326 -1.78 3.98 -7.69
N ASN A 327 -1.19 4.16 -8.88
CA ASN A 327 -1.80 4.90 -9.97
C ASN A 327 -2.73 3.98 -10.78
N ASP A 328 -3.78 4.57 -11.36
CA ASP A 328 -4.84 3.88 -12.11
C ASP A 328 -4.48 3.62 -13.58
#